data_AF-A0A944QGM7-F1
#
_entry.id   AF-A0A944QGM7-F1
#
_cell.length_a   1.000
_cell.length_b   1.000
_cell.length_c   1.000
_cell.angle_alpha   90.00
_cell.angle_beta   90.00
_cell.angle_gamma   90.00
#
_symmetry.space_group_name_H-M   'P 1'
#
loop_
_entity.id
_entity.type
_entity.pdbx_description
1 polymer ?
#
loop_
_entity_poly.entity_id
_entity_poly.type
_entity_poly.pdbx_seq_one_letter_code
_entity_poly.pdbx_strand_id
1 'polypeptide(L)'
;MTLTIYTKPSGCFGCTKTKQKFVEAGLPFREVDITANQAAFEYITEELGYSQVPVVVYEKDGTENHWSGLDPVKIAQIIAIERPRQEDAAS
;
A
#
# COMPACT_ATOMS: atom_id res chain seq x y z
N MET A 1 -9.47 5.68 -6.10
CA MET A 1 -8.51 5.22 -5.08
C MET A 1 -7.30 4.65 -5.80
N THR A 2 -6.10 4.99 -5.34
CA THR A 2 -4.84 4.34 -5.75
C THR A 2 -4.15 3.77 -4.51
N LEU A 3 -3.80 2.48 -4.55
CA LEU A 3 -3.01 1.82 -3.50
C LEU A 3 -1.73 1.32 -4.15
N THR A 4 -0.59 1.94 -3.82
CA THR A 4 0.72 1.59 -4.36
C THR A 4 1.58 1.01 -3.25
N ILE A 5 2.23 -0.12 -3.52
CA ILE A 5 3.15 -0.80 -2.62
C ILE A 5 4.53 -0.81 -3.28
N TYR A 6 5.42 0.02 -2.74
CA TYR A 6 6.82 0.05 -3.12
C TYR A 6 7.58 -1.05 -2.38
N THR A 7 8.30 -1.88 -3.11
CA THR A 7 8.92 -3.12 -2.63
C THR A 7 10.34 -3.27 -3.15
N LYS A 8 11.02 -4.32 -2.67
CA LYS A 8 12.23 -4.88 -3.29
C LYS A 8 12.00 -6.37 -3.60
N PRO A 9 12.65 -6.94 -4.62
CA PRO A 9 12.26 -8.23 -5.20
C PRO A 9 12.62 -9.44 -4.34
N SER A 10 13.57 -9.32 -3.41
CA SER A 10 13.99 -10.42 -2.55
C SER A 10 14.27 -9.95 -1.11
N GLY A 11 14.05 -10.86 -0.14
CA GLY A 11 14.35 -10.60 1.27
C GLY A 11 13.46 -9.55 1.94
N CYS A 12 12.19 -9.45 1.54
CA CYS A 12 11.22 -8.54 2.14
C CYS A 12 9.96 -9.28 2.62
N PHE A 13 10.03 -9.87 3.82
CA PHE A 13 8.87 -10.53 4.43
C PHE A 13 7.67 -9.58 4.58
N GLY A 14 7.94 -8.32 4.99
CA GLY A 14 6.91 -7.30 5.12
C GLY A 14 6.18 -7.02 3.81
N CYS A 15 6.91 -6.91 2.69
CA CYS A 15 6.32 -6.70 1.36
C CYS A 15 5.36 -7.84 1.01
N THR A 16 5.81 -9.09 1.17
CA THR A 16 4.98 -10.27 0.90
C THR A 16 3.72 -10.28 1.75
N LYS A 17 3.82 -9.99 3.06
CA LYS A 17 2.67 -10.00 3.97
C LYS A 17 1.68 -8.87 3.72
N THR A 18 2.16 -7.66 3.43
CA THR A 18 1.31 -6.54 3.06
C THR A 18 0.52 -6.85 1.80
N LYS A 19 1.19 -7.32 0.73
CA LYS A 19 0.53 -7.74 -0.51
C LYS A 19 -0.50 -8.85 -0.27
N GLN A 20 -0.12 -9.89 0.47
CA GLN A 20 -1.01 -11.00 0.81
C GLN A 20 -2.29 -10.50 1.49
N LYS A 21 -2.20 -9.56 2.44
CA LYS A 21 -3.37 -9.02 3.15
C LYS A 21 -4.33 -8.26 2.22
N PHE A 22 -3.80 -7.47 1.30
CA PHE A 22 -4.64 -6.76 0.34
C PHE A 22 -5.26 -7.71 -0.70
N VAL A 23 -4.52 -8.73 -1.16
CA VAL A 23 -5.09 -9.80 -2.01
C VAL A 23 -6.21 -10.55 -1.29
N GLU A 24 -6.00 -10.97 -0.03
CA GLU A 24 -7.01 -11.65 0.80
C GLU A 24 -8.27 -10.79 0.99
N ALA A 25 -8.13 -9.47 1.03
CA ALA A 25 -9.23 -8.53 1.15
C ALA A 25 -9.90 -8.16 -0.20
N GLY A 26 -9.39 -8.68 -1.32
CA GLY A 26 -9.89 -8.34 -2.65
C GLY A 26 -9.57 -6.90 -3.09
N LEU A 27 -8.54 -6.28 -2.51
CA LEU A 27 -8.16 -4.90 -2.82
C LEU A 27 -7.04 -4.86 -3.86
N PRO A 28 -7.30 -4.30 -5.05
CA PRO A 28 -6.28 -4.14 -6.07
C PRO A 28 -5.24 -3.11 -5.61
N PHE A 29 -3.98 -3.39 -5.91
CA PHE A 29 -2.86 -2.48 -5.67
C PHE A 29 -1.87 -2.52 -6.84
N ARG A 30 -1.11 -1.44 -6.98
CA ARG A 30 0.05 -1.37 -7.85
C ARG A 30 1.28 -1.77 -7.04
N GLU A 31 2.00 -2.78 -7.49
CA GLU A 31 3.33 -3.07 -6.97
C GLU A 31 4.38 -2.32 -7.78
N VAL A 32 5.34 -1.69 -7.10
CA VAL A 32 6.49 -1.03 -7.72
C VAL A 32 7.77 -1.53 -7.08
N ASP A 33 8.65 -2.13 -7.89
CA ASP A 33 10.00 -2.52 -7.45
C ASP A 33 10.93 -1.31 -7.53
N ILE A 34 11.41 -0.83 -6.38
CA ILE A 34 12.30 0.33 -6.30
C ILE A 34 13.70 0.04 -6.84
N THR A 35 14.09 -1.24 -6.92
CA THR A 35 15.42 -1.62 -7.42
C THR A 35 15.52 -1.54 -8.94
N ALA A 36 14.37 -1.54 -9.63
CA ALA A 36 14.26 -1.42 -11.08
C ALA A 36 13.70 -0.07 -11.53
N ASN A 37 13.34 0.82 -10.60
CA ASN A 37 12.73 2.11 -10.89
C ASN A 37 13.34 3.22 -10.03
N GLN A 38 14.28 3.96 -10.62
CA GLN A 38 15.00 5.04 -9.95
C GLN A 38 14.07 6.15 -9.45
N ALA A 39 13.07 6.55 -10.24
CA ALA A 39 12.11 7.58 -9.82
C ALA A 39 11.28 7.13 -8.62
N ALA A 40 10.93 5.84 -8.54
CA ALA A 40 10.24 5.29 -7.37
C ALA A 40 11.14 5.24 -6.13
N PHE A 41 12.43 4.94 -6.32
CA PHE A 41 13.42 5.00 -5.24
C PHE A 41 13.55 6.42 -4.69
N GLU A 42 13.79 7.41 -5.56
CA GLU A 42 13.90 8.83 -5.20
C GLU A 42 12.63 9.34 -4.51
N TYR A 43 11.45 9.02 -5.04
CA TYR A 43 10.18 9.38 -4.41
C TYR A 43 10.10 8.87 -2.96
N ILE A 44 10.41 7.58 -2.71
CA ILE A 44 10.30 7.06 -1.34
C ILE A 44 11.40 7.59 -0.40
N THR A 45 12.61 7.84 -0.89
CA THR A 45 13.76 8.23 -0.04
C THR A 45 13.88 9.73 0.15
N GLU A 46 13.68 10.51 -0.91
CA GLU A 46 13.92 11.95 -0.92
C GLU A 46 12.64 12.73 -0.63
N GLU A 47 11.50 12.34 -1.23
CA GLU A 47 10.24 13.05 -1.01
C GLU A 47 9.52 12.58 0.25
N LEU A 48 9.36 11.26 0.43
CA LEU A 48 8.68 10.70 1.61
C LEU A 48 9.60 10.47 2.82
N GLY A 49 10.93 10.44 2.61
CA GLY A 49 11.91 10.30 3.68
C GLY A 49 12.05 8.88 4.28
N TYR A 50 11.59 7.84 3.59
CA TYR A 50 11.68 6.45 4.06
C TYR A 50 12.94 5.75 3.56
N SER A 51 13.55 4.94 4.42
CA SER A 51 14.75 4.15 4.11
C SER A 51 14.50 2.64 4.08
N GLN A 52 13.26 2.20 4.29
CA GLN A 52 12.89 0.79 4.36
C GLN A 52 11.60 0.50 3.59
N VAL A 53 11.48 -0.75 3.11
CA VAL A 53 10.30 -1.27 2.40
C VAL A 53 9.58 -2.34 3.23
N PRO A 54 8.26 -2.55 3.03
CA PRO A 54 7.41 -1.89 2.04
C PRO A 54 7.14 -0.43 2.39
N VAL A 55 6.99 0.44 1.39
CA VAL A 55 6.29 1.73 1.55
C VAL A 55 4.93 1.58 0.88
N VAL A 56 3.87 1.90 1.59
CA VAL A 56 2.52 1.88 1.05
C VAL A 56 2.02 3.31 0.95
N VAL A 57 1.54 3.68 -0.22
CA VAL A 57 0.88 4.95 -0.50
C VAL A 57 -0.56 4.67 -0.87
N TYR A 58 -1.48 5.35 -0.21
CA TYR A 58 -2.91 5.23 -0.41
C TYR A 58 -3.50 6.61 -0.68
N GLU A 59 -4.07 6.78 -1.86
CA GLU A 59 -4.69 8.02 -2.32
C GLU A 59 -6.19 7.80 -2.53
N LYS A 60 -7.01 8.64 -1.89
CA LYS A 60 -8.46 8.66 -2.07
C LYS A 60 -9.00 10.07 -1.92
N ASP A 61 -9.87 10.48 -2.83
CA ASP A 61 -10.57 11.77 -2.80
C ASP A 61 -9.64 12.98 -2.63
N GLY A 62 -8.46 12.94 -3.26
CA GLY A 62 -7.44 13.99 -3.19
C GLY A 62 -6.61 14.00 -1.90
N THR A 63 -6.82 13.03 -1.01
CA THR A 63 -6.03 12.85 0.21
C THR A 63 -5.05 11.69 0.03
N GLU A 64 -3.78 11.94 0.31
CA GLU A 64 -2.72 10.93 0.35
C GLU A 64 -2.41 10.54 1.79
N ASN A 65 -2.31 9.24 2.05
CA ASN A 65 -1.77 8.67 3.28
C ASN A 65 -0.70 7.65 2.94
N HIS A 66 0.43 7.69 3.64
CA HIS A 66 1.51 6.75 3.40
C HIS A 66 2.14 6.24 4.70
N TRP A 67 2.78 5.08 4.61
CA TRP A 67 3.55 4.51 5.70
C TRP A 67 4.65 3.57 5.19
N SER A 68 5.57 3.24 6.08
CA SER A 68 6.62 2.25 5.83
C SER A 68 6.53 1.09 6.81
N GLY A 69 6.92 -0.10 6.34
CA GLY A 69 6.93 -1.35 7.10
C GLY A 69 5.62 -2.13 7.04
N LEU A 70 5.66 -3.34 7.60
CA LEU A 70 4.45 -4.13 7.83
C LEU A 70 3.68 -3.53 9.02
N ASP A 71 2.57 -2.84 8.73
CA ASP A 71 1.69 -2.24 9.73
C ASP A 71 0.29 -2.85 9.62
N PRO A 72 -0.04 -3.88 10.43
CA PRO A 72 -1.34 -4.54 10.39
C PRO A 72 -2.51 -3.61 10.69
N VAL A 73 -2.31 -2.56 11.49
CA VAL A 73 -3.36 -1.61 11.87
C VAL A 73 -3.71 -0.74 10.68
N LYS A 74 -2.72 -0.12 10.03
CA LYS A 74 -2.96 0.68 8.81
C LYS A 74 -3.53 -0.15 7.67
N ILE A 75 -3.04 -1.38 7.49
CA ILE A 75 -3.60 -2.32 6.51
C ILE A 75 -5.09 -2.57 6.78
N ALA A 76 -5.45 -2.89 8.03
CA ALA A 76 -6.85 -3.13 8.41
C ALA A 76 -7.72 -1.87 8.24
N GLN A 77 -7.17 -0.68 8.53
CA GLN A 77 -7.87 0.60 8.31
C GLN A 77 -8.18 0.82 6.82
N ILE A 78 -7.20 0.65 5.93
CA ILE A 78 -7.43 0.76 4.49
C ILE A 78 -8.46 -0.27 4.02
N ILE A 79 -8.39 -1.51 4.52
CA ILE A 79 -9.39 -2.55 4.20
C ILE A 79 -10.80 -2.13 4.64
N ALA A 80 -10.93 -1.53 5.81
CA ALA A 80 -12.21 -1.06 6.31
C ALA A 80 -12.75 0.13 5.49
N ILE A 81 -11.89 1.06 5.07
CA ILE A 81 -12.26 2.24 4.27
C ILE A 81 -12.75 1.84 2.87
N GLU A 82 -12.14 0.81 2.27
CA GLU A 82 -12.45 0.37 0.91
C GLU A 82 -13.57 -0.68 0.84
N ARG A 83 -13.99 -1.23 1.99
CA ARG A 83 -15.16 -2.11 2.01
C ARG A 83 -16.40 -1.24 1.77
N PRO A 84 -17.25 -1.53 0.76
CA PRO A 84 -18.50 -0.81 0.59
C PRO A 84 -19.33 -0.92 1.88
N ARG A 85 -19.94 0.19 2.31
CA ARG A 85 -20.98 0.13 3.35
C ARG A 85 -22.03 -0.87 2.86
N GLN A 86 -22.25 -1.94 3.62
CA GLN A 86 -23.43 -2.79 3.43
C GLN A 86 -24.66 -1.95 3.79
N GLU A 87 -25.16 -1.10 2.88
CA GLU A 87 -26.42 -0.39 3.07
C GLU A 87 -27.26 -0.21 1.79
N ASP A 88 -26.74 -0.51 0.60
CA ASP A 88 -27.52 -0.41 -0.66
C ASP A 88 -27.99 -1.76 -1.22
N ALA A 89 -27.91 -2.86 -0.45
CA ALA A 89 -28.35 -4.20 -0.86
C ALA A 89 -29.75 -4.60 -0.33
N ALA A 90 -30.59 -3.61 -0.03
CA ALA A 90 -32.01 -3.82 0.25
C ALA A 90 -32.84 -2.73 -0.43
N SER A 91 -33.22 -2.97 -1.69
CA SER A 91 -34.34 -2.32 -2.36
C SER A 91 -35.01 -3.35 -3.27
#